data_AF-A0AAW4PUM9-F1
#
_entry.id   AF-A0AAW4PUM9-F1
#
_cell.length_a   1.000
_cell.length_b   1.000
_cell.length_c   1.000
_cell.angle_alpha   90.00
_cell.angle_beta   90.00
_cell.angle_gamma   90.00
#
_symmetry.space_group_name_H-M   'P 1'
#
loop_
_entity.id
_entity.type
_entity.pdbx_description
1 polymer ?
#
loop_
_entity_poly.entity_id
_entity_poly.type
_entity_poly.pdbx_seq_one_letter_code
_entity_poly.pdbx_strand_id
1 'polypeptide(L)'
;MSSESEFQIDGSTRMQFTSVTLTEGQLKNLQEFGIIEINDDPGFSAPNVRTIDQAKIDLRKLKQLLYQYQLLNSVASKVETEILEYFRESEGRTHTTGELAEAINRPKSSVSRSLGKLVEKDHLDKVQDGVYRSK
;
A
#
# COMPACT_ATOMS: atom_id res chain seq x y z
N MET A 1 26.25 4.07 14.75
CA MET A 1 26.03 2.66 15.12
C MET A 1 24.55 2.49 15.39
N SER A 2 23.88 1.64 14.61
CA SER A 2 22.44 1.37 14.72
C SER A 2 22.20 0.37 15.85
N SER A 3 21.66 0.83 16.97
CA SER A 3 21.06 -0.06 17.96
C SER A 3 19.77 -0.62 17.35
N GLU A 4 19.83 -1.89 16.95
CA GLU A 4 18.64 -2.71 16.68
C GLU A 4 17.68 -2.54 17.86
N SER A 5 16.51 -1.98 17.58
CA SER A 5 15.48 -1.81 18.59
C SER A 5 14.82 -3.17 18.79
N GLU A 6 15.21 -3.88 19.85
CA GLU A 6 14.51 -5.09 20.29
C GLU A 6 13.07 -4.70 20.69
N PHE A 7 12.10 -5.13 19.88
CA PHE A 7 10.69 -4.98 20.18
C PHE A 7 10.24 -6.16 21.04
N GLN A 8 10.11 -5.95 22.34
CA GLN A 8 9.52 -6.94 23.25
C GLN A 8 7.98 -6.74 23.27
N ILE A 9 7.24 -7.77 22.88
CA ILE A 9 5.77 -7.75 22.81
C ILE A 9 5.20 -8.58 23.98
N ASP A 10 4.56 -7.92 24.95
CA ASP A 10 3.69 -8.53 25.96
C ASP A 10 2.18 -8.34 25.68
N GLY A 11 1.31 -9.00 26.44
CA GLY A 11 -0.14 -9.01 26.25
C GLY A 11 -0.88 -7.67 26.42
N SER A 12 -0.18 -6.60 26.82
CA SER A 12 -0.69 -5.24 27.02
C SER A 12 -0.02 -4.19 26.12
N THR A 13 0.86 -4.63 25.21
CA THR A 13 1.80 -3.78 24.47
C THR A 13 1.12 -2.66 23.69
N ARG A 14 1.38 -1.42 24.11
CA ARG A 14 1.20 -0.21 23.30
C ARG A 14 2.49 0.00 22.52
N MET A 15 2.45 -0.18 21.19
CA MET A 15 3.57 0.26 20.35
C MET A 15 3.53 1.79 20.27
N GLN A 16 4.57 2.42 20.81
CA GLN A 16 4.77 3.87 20.75
C GLN A 16 5.85 4.16 19.72
N PHE A 17 5.53 4.97 18.72
CA PHE A 17 6.49 5.44 17.73
C PHE A 17 6.94 6.85 18.14
N THR A 18 8.24 7.08 18.19
CA THR A 18 8.79 8.39 18.59
C THR A 18 8.50 9.48 17.58
N SER A 19 8.40 9.14 16.29
CA SER A 19 7.95 10.03 15.22
C SER A 19 7.73 9.22 13.94
N VAL A 20 6.56 9.32 13.32
CA VAL A 20 6.29 8.75 11.98
C VAL A 20 5.73 9.85 11.08
N THR A 21 6.31 10.00 9.90
CA THR A 21 5.77 10.90 8.87
C THR A 21 4.73 10.14 8.06
N LEU A 22 3.45 10.51 8.21
CA LEU A 22 2.35 9.97 7.44
C LEU A 22 1.70 11.10 6.63
N THR A 23 1.31 10.80 5.39
CA THR A 23 0.43 11.70 4.63
C THR A 23 -0.98 11.69 5.25
N GLU A 24 -1.75 12.76 5.05
CA GLU A 24 -3.13 12.84 5.55
C GLU A 24 -4.02 11.69 5.05
N GLY A 25 -3.84 11.29 3.79
CA GLY A 25 -4.58 10.16 3.22
C GLY A 25 -4.25 8.82 3.89
N GLN A 26 -2.97 8.57 4.18
CA GLN A 26 -2.56 7.38 4.93
C GLN A 26 -3.10 7.40 6.36
N LEU A 27 -3.06 8.57 7.01
CA LEU A 27 -3.56 8.77 8.36
C LEU A 27 -5.05 8.45 8.46
N LYS A 28 -5.84 9.03 7.56
CA LYS A 28 -7.28 8.86 7.49
C LYS A 28 -7.65 7.40 7.28
N ASN A 29 -6.99 6.71 6.35
CA ASN A 29 -7.23 5.29 6.12
C ASN A 29 -6.97 4.46 7.40
N LEU A 30 -5.84 4.68 8.07
CA LEU A 30 -5.49 3.94 9.29
C LEU A 30 -6.46 4.22 10.45
N GLN A 31 -6.99 5.44 10.56
CA GLN A 31 -8.05 5.78 11.51
C GLN A 31 -9.39 5.14 11.15
N GLU A 32 -9.80 5.16 9.88
CA GLU A 32 -11.03 4.54 9.40
C GLU A 32 -11.05 3.03 9.66
N PHE A 33 -9.92 2.35 9.51
CA PHE A 33 -9.77 0.93 9.85
C PHE A 33 -9.68 0.66 11.36
N GLY A 34 -9.70 1.70 12.21
CA GLY A 34 -9.53 1.60 13.65
C GLY A 34 -8.16 1.04 14.03
N ILE A 35 -7.17 1.20 13.16
CA ILE A 35 -5.80 0.72 13.40
C ILE A 35 -5.07 1.72 14.27
N ILE A 36 -5.28 3.03 14.04
CA ILE A 36 -4.64 4.09 14.81
C ILE A 36 -5.67 4.97 15.52
N GLU A 37 -5.43 5.24 16.80
CA GLU A 37 -6.03 6.37 17.52
C GLU A 37 -4.94 7.43 17.79
N ILE A 38 -5.27 8.68 17.49
CA ILE A 38 -4.39 9.83 17.68
C ILE A 38 -5.00 10.71 18.77
N ASN A 39 -4.22 11.01 19.79
CA ASN A 39 -4.57 12.02 20.78
C ASN A 39 -3.85 13.29 20.39
N ASP A 40 -4.58 14.23 19.79
CA ASP A 40 -3.99 15.48 19.33
C ASP A 40 -3.95 16.51 20.47
N ASP A 41 -2.75 17.02 20.77
CA ASP A 41 -2.59 18.38 21.27
C ASP A 41 -2.29 19.25 20.03
N PRO A 42 -3.07 20.31 19.72
CA PRO A 42 -2.95 21.03 18.46
C PRO A 42 -1.73 21.95 18.46
N GLY A 43 -0.54 21.36 18.38
CA GLY A 43 0.71 22.05 18.09
C GLY A 43 0.84 22.30 16.60
N PHE A 44 0.94 23.59 16.23
CA PHE A 44 1.21 24.11 14.89
C PHE A 44 2.05 23.16 14.02
N SER A 45 1.39 22.45 13.09
CA SER A 45 2.05 21.68 12.05
C SER A 45 1.60 22.17 10.68
N ALA A 46 2.55 22.30 9.76
CA ALA A 46 2.38 22.85 8.42
C ALA A 46 1.27 22.13 7.62
N PRO A 47 0.62 22.79 6.64
CA PRO A 47 -0.66 22.36 6.08
C PRO A 47 -0.72 21.00 5.38
N ASN A 48 0.39 20.27 5.24
CA ASN A 48 0.44 19.02 4.47
C ASN A 48 1.21 17.87 5.15
N VAL A 49 1.79 18.08 6.34
CA VAL A 49 2.56 17.05 7.05
C VAL A 49 2.26 17.17 8.54
N ARG A 50 1.68 16.11 9.10
CA ARG A 50 1.33 16.04 10.51
C ARG A 50 2.33 15.18 11.26
N THR A 51 3.04 15.79 12.21
CA THR A 51 3.87 15.05 13.17
C THR A 51 2.96 14.49 14.26
N ILE A 52 3.05 13.19 14.51
CA ILE A 52 2.27 12.52 15.55
C ILE A 52 3.23 12.12 16.66
N ASP A 53 3.07 12.76 17.83
CA ASP A 53 3.92 12.48 19.00
C ASP A 53 3.53 11.17 19.69
N GLN A 54 2.24 10.81 19.64
CA GLN A 54 1.72 9.56 20.19
C GLN A 54 0.59 8.99 19.34
N ALA A 55 0.77 7.75 18.89
CA ALA A 55 -0.24 6.95 18.23
C ALA A 55 -0.42 5.64 18.99
N LYS A 56 -1.66 5.21 19.19
CA LYS A 56 -1.96 3.85 19.68
C LYS A 56 -2.35 2.97 18.50
N ILE A 57 -1.76 1.79 18.42
CA ILE A 57 -2.10 0.80 17.38
C ILE A 57 -2.92 -0.34 17.96
N ASP A 58 -4.09 -0.64 17.38
CA ASP A 58 -4.78 -1.92 17.64
C ASP A 58 -4.19 -3.02 16.76
N LEU A 59 -3.30 -3.82 17.35
CA LEU A 59 -2.63 -4.94 16.68
C LEU A 59 -3.60 -6.02 16.18
N ARG A 60 -4.80 -6.16 16.77
CA ARG A 60 -5.80 -7.14 16.30
C ARG A 60 -6.39 -6.67 14.98
N LYS A 61 -6.70 -5.39 14.87
CA LYS A 61 -7.19 -4.77 13.62
C LYS A 61 -6.13 -4.81 12.53
N LEU A 62 -4.88 -4.53 12.87
CA LEU A 62 -3.77 -4.64 11.94
C LEU A 62 -3.58 -6.09 11.43
N LYS A 63 -3.63 -7.08 12.33
CA LYS A 63 -3.58 -8.51 11.95
C LYS A 63 -4.75 -8.91 11.07
N GLN A 64 -5.96 -8.43 11.37
CA GLN A 64 -7.15 -8.70 10.57
C GLN A 64 -7.01 -8.11 9.15
N LEU A 65 -6.54 -6.88 9.04
CA LEU A 65 -6.27 -6.23 7.74
C LEU A 65 -5.21 -7.01 6.94
N LEU A 66 -4.12 -7.41 7.60
CA LEU A 66 -3.06 -8.19 6.97
C LEU A 66 -3.58 -9.55 6.48
N TYR A 67 -4.41 -10.23 7.28
CA TYR A 67 -5.02 -11.50 6.89
C TYR A 67 -5.97 -11.32 5.70
N GLN A 68 -6.82 -10.29 5.71
CA GLN A 68 -7.71 -9.96 4.60
C GLN A 68 -6.91 -9.64 3.34
N TYR A 69 -5.81 -8.89 3.46
CA TYR A 69 -4.90 -8.62 2.36
C TYR A 69 -4.25 -9.89 1.82
N GLN A 70 -3.76 -10.79 2.68
CA GLN A 70 -3.17 -12.06 2.27
C GLN A 70 -4.18 -12.97 1.58
N LEU A 71 -5.43 -13.01 2.07
CA LEU A 71 -6.52 -13.75 1.44
C LEU A 71 -6.89 -13.14 0.09
N LEU A 72 -7.01 -11.81 0.01
CA LEU A 72 -7.26 -11.10 -1.25
C LEU A 72 -6.14 -11.35 -2.24
N ASN A 73 -4.88 -11.32 -1.80
CA ASN A 73 -3.72 -11.59 -2.63
C ASN A 73 -3.61 -13.06 -3.05
N SER A 74 -4.11 -14.00 -2.24
CA SER A 74 -4.12 -15.43 -2.60
C SER A 74 -5.24 -15.78 -3.58
N VAL A 75 -6.36 -15.06 -3.55
CA VAL A 75 -7.49 -15.21 -4.48
C VAL A 75 -7.28 -14.38 -5.75
N ALA A 76 -6.65 -13.21 -5.66
CA ALA A 76 -6.26 -12.41 -6.80
C ALA A 76 -5.18 -13.12 -7.61
N SER A 77 -5.16 -12.91 -8.93
CA SER A 77 -4.04 -13.38 -9.73
C SER A 77 -2.79 -12.65 -9.28
N LYS A 78 -1.77 -13.40 -8.80
CA LYS A 78 -0.49 -12.83 -8.36
C LYS A 78 0.11 -11.84 -9.37
N VAL A 79 -0.05 -12.11 -10.68
CA VAL A 79 0.42 -11.24 -11.76
C VAL A 79 -0.41 -9.95 -11.87
N GLU A 80 -1.73 -10.01 -11.69
CA GLU A 80 -2.58 -8.82 -11.66
C GLU A 80 -2.22 -7.91 -10.48
N THR A 81 -1.97 -8.49 -9.30
CA THR A 81 -1.50 -7.73 -8.13
C THR A 81 -0.14 -7.07 -8.39
N GLU A 82 0.84 -7.84 -8.87
CA GLU A 82 2.19 -7.35 -9.22
C GLU A 82 2.12 -6.17 -10.23
N ILE A 83 1.22 -6.24 -11.22
CA ILE A 83 0.99 -5.15 -12.17
C ILE A 83 0.43 -3.90 -11.48
N LEU A 84 -0.63 -4.04 -10.66
CA LEU A 84 -1.27 -2.90 -9.99
C LEU A 84 -0.34 -2.23 -8.97
N GLU A 85 0.49 -3.01 -8.28
CA GLU A 85 1.52 -2.52 -7.36
C GLU A 85 2.56 -1.69 -8.12
N TYR A 86 3.05 -2.18 -9.27
CA TYR A 86 3.96 -1.40 -10.12
C TYR A 86 3.35 -0.07 -10.58
N PHE A 87 2.08 -0.04 -10.99
CA PHE A 87 1.38 1.21 -11.35
C PHE A 87 1.25 2.19 -10.18
N ARG A 88 1.24 1.70 -8.93
CA ARG A 88 1.15 2.53 -7.72
C ARG A 88 2.49 3.14 -7.33
N GLU A 89 3.58 2.41 -7.58
CA GLU A 89 4.93 2.81 -7.16
C GLU A 89 5.71 3.59 -8.22
N SER A 90 5.37 3.42 -9.50
CA SER A 90 6.08 4.06 -10.62
C SER A 90 5.73 5.55 -10.79
N GLU A 91 6.72 6.37 -11.17
CA GLU A 91 6.55 7.80 -11.44
C GLU A 91 5.77 8.13 -12.74
N GLY A 92 5.03 7.16 -13.29
CA GLY A 92 4.26 7.32 -14.52
C GLY A 92 2.95 6.54 -14.45
N ARG A 93 1.88 7.12 -15.00
CA ARG A 93 0.57 6.45 -15.08
C ARG A 93 0.42 5.55 -16.30
N THR A 94 1.34 5.60 -17.27
CA THR A 94 1.21 4.87 -18.55
C THR A 94 2.44 4.00 -18.75
N HIS A 95 2.23 2.71 -18.95
CA HIS A 95 3.28 1.71 -19.13
C HIS A 95 2.95 0.74 -20.25
N THR A 96 3.98 0.23 -20.89
CA THR A 96 3.88 -0.80 -21.92
C THR A 96 3.89 -2.20 -21.30
N THR A 97 3.35 -3.18 -22.03
CA THR A 97 3.46 -4.60 -21.65
C THR A 97 4.92 -5.04 -21.47
N GLY A 98 5.85 -4.44 -22.23
CA GLY A 98 7.27 -4.76 -22.17
C GLY A 98 7.91 -4.30 -20.86
N GLU A 99 7.72 -3.03 -20.52
CA GLU A 99 8.21 -2.44 -19.26
C GLU A 99 7.65 -3.18 -18.05
N LEU A 100 6.35 -3.48 -18.06
CA LEU A 100 5.71 -4.23 -16.99
C LEU A 100 6.30 -5.63 -16.84
N ALA A 101 6.48 -6.36 -17.94
CA ALA A 101 7.04 -7.72 -17.93
C ALA A 101 8.47 -7.77 -17.40
N GLU A 102 9.28 -6.78 -17.75
CA GLU A 102 10.65 -6.63 -17.22
C GLU A 102 10.64 -6.27 -15.74
N ALA A 103 9.82 -5.29 -15.34
CA ALA A 103 9.77 -4.82 -13.96
C ALA A 103 9.29 -5.88 -12.96
N ILE A 104 8.26 -6.66 -13.31
CA ILE A 104 7.73 -7.71 -12.42
C ILE A 104 8.36 -9.08 -12.67
N ASN A 105 9.36 -9.16 -13.57
CA ASN A 105 10.08 -10.38 -13.94
C ASN A 105 9.14 -11.54 -14.34
N ARG A 106 8.24 -11.28 -15.30
CA ARG A 106 7.24 -12.24 -15.80
C ARG A 106 7.26 -12.33 -17.33
N PRO A 107 6.87 -13.47 -17.91
CA PRO A 107 6.73 -13.58 -19.37
C PRO A 107 5.70 -12.59 -19.92
N LYS A 108 6.02 -11.93 -21.04
CA LYS A 108 5.14 -10.94 -21.72
C LYS A 108 3.73 -11.50 -22.00
N SER A 109 3.60 -12.80 -22.29
CA SER A 109 2.31 -13.45 -22.52
C SER A 109 1.43 -13.53 -21.26
N SER A 110 2.04 -13.77 -20.09
CA SER A 110 1.36 -13.79 -18.79
C SER A 110 0.89 -12.39 -18.39
N VAL A 111 1.76 -11.39 -18.60
CA VAL A 111 1.46 -9.99 -18.34
C VAL A 111 0.36 -9.48 -19.26
N SER A 112 0.46 -9.74 -20.58
CA SER A 112 -0.55 -9.35 -21.57
C SER A 112 -1.94 -9.91 -21.23
N ARG A 113 -2.03 -11.19 -20.85
CA ARG A 113 -3.30 -11.81 -20.43
C ARG A 113 -3.88 -11.14 -19.16
N SER A 114 -3.02 -10.85 -18.20
CA SER A 114 -3.44 -10.22 -16.93
C SER A 114 -3.86 -8.76 -17.14
N LEU A 115 -3.19 -8.03 -18.02
CA LEU A 115 -3.57 -6.66 -18.42
C LEU A 115 -4.94 -6.63 -19.09
N GLY A 116 -5.24 -7.59 -19.98
CA GLY A 116 -6.58 -7.72 -20.57
C GLY A 116 -7.66 -7.88 -19.51
N LYS A 117 -7.45 -8.75 -18.51
CA LYS A 117 -8.38 -8.91 -17.38
C LYS A 117 -8.50 -7.67 -16.51
N LEU A 118 -7.40 -6.94 -16.27
CA LEU A 118 -7.43 -5.70 -15.49
C LEU A 118 -8.19 -4.59 -16.20
N VAL A 119 -8.16 -4.54 -17.54
CA VAL A 119 -9.01 -3.66 -18.35
C VAL A 119 -10.47 -4.08 -18.27
N GLU A 120 -10.78 -5.38 -18.41
CA GLU A 120 -12.15 -5.91 -18.26
C GLU A 120 -12.75 -5.64 -16.86
N LYS A 121 -11.91 -5.65 -15.83
CA LYS A 121 -12.27 -5.34 -14.43
C LYS A 121 -12.28 -3.84 -14.11
N ASP A 122 -12.09 -2.98 -15.12
CA ASP A 122 -12.14 -1.53 -14.97
C ASP A 122 -11.02 -0.91 -14.10
N HIS A 123 -9.92 -1.64 -13.88
CA HIS A 123 -8.77 -1.15 -13.10
C HIS A 123 -7.76 -0.34 -13.93
N LEU A 124 -7.68 -0.60 -15.24
CA LEU A 124 -6.75 0.04 -16.17
C LEU A 124 -7.47 0.44 -17.46
N ASP A 125 -6.98 1.49 -18.11
CA ASP A 125 -7.40 1.85 -19.47
C ASP A 125 -6.40 1.32 -20.50
N LYS A 126 -6.92 0.75 -21.60
CA LYS A 126 -6.09 0.41 -22.76
C LYS A 126 -6.00 1.63 -23.68
N VAL A 127 -4.84 2.29 -23.70
CA VAL A 127 -4.60 3.49 -24.51
C VAL A 127 -4.41 3.11 -25.98
N GLN A 128 -3.60 2.08 -26.22
CA GLN A 128 -3.36 1.47 -27.52
C GLN A 128 -2.86 0.04 -27.34
N ASP A 129 -2.60 -0.69 -28.42
CA ASP A 129 -2.08 -2.05 -28.32
C ASP A 129 -0.73 -2.10 -27.59
N GLY A 130 -0.71 -2.87 -26.49
CA GLY A 130 0.46 -3.03 -25.65
C GLY A 130 0.76 -1.86 -24.71
N VAL A 131 -0.13 -0.86 -24.58
CA VAL A 131 0.06 0.31 -23.71
C VAL A 131 -1.17 0.54 -22.84
N TYR A 132 -0.93 0.64 -21.53
CA TYR A 132 -1.97 0.68 -20.51
C TYR A 132 -1.75 1.84 -19.55
N ARG A 133 -2.85 2.38 -19.03
CA ARG A 133 -2.84 3.51 -18.12
C ARG A 133 -3.59 3.21 -16.83
N SER A 134 -3.03 3.59 -15.68
CA SER A 134 -3.76 3.59 -14.41
C SER A 134 -4.79 4.71 -14.37
N LYS A 135 -5.98 4.38 -13.86
CA LYS A 135 -7.04 5.37 -13.61
C LYS A 135 -6.62 6.36 -12.52
#